data_AF-A0A951KW97-F1
#
_entry.id   AF-A0A951KW97-F1
#
_cell.length_a   1.000
_cell.length_b   1.000
_cell.length_c   1.000
_cell.angle_alpha   90.00
_cell.angle_beta   90.00
_cell.angle_gamma   90.00
#
_symmetry.space_group_name_H-M   'P 1'
#
loop_
_entity.id
_entity.type
_entity.pdbx_description
1 polymer ?
#
loop_
_entity_poly.entity_id
_entity_poly.type
_entity_poly.pdbx_seq_one_letter_code
_entity_poly.pdbx_strand_id
1 'polypeptide(L)'
;MSGVAPARSYDRASDGLRPKAIEPGFVRTATGSALISMGETRVICTASVQDGVPRWLTGSGRGWVTAEYGMLPASTGERKQRDISRGRLDGRTVEIQRLIGRSLRGVVDFGALGERTVYVDCDVLQADGGTRCASITGGMVALELACARLISEGALAHSPLTGTVAAVSCGIVDGVP
;
A
#
# COMPACT_ATOMS: atom_id res chain seq x y z
N MET A 1 -36.20 -20.95 -2.45
CA MET A 1 -35.11 -21.62 -1.71
C MET A 1 -34.49 -20.59 -0.79
N SER A 2 -34.82 -20.63 0.50
CA SER A 2 -34.25 -19.74 1.52
C SER A 2 -32.82 -20.19 1.81
N GLY A 3 -31.86 -19.66 1.04
CA GLY A 3 -30.44 -19.92 1.26
C GLY A 3 -30.01 -19.28 2.57
N VAL A 4 -29.60 -20.10 3.53
CA VAL A 4 -28.92 -19.62 4.74
C VAL A 4 -27.67 -18.87 4.28
N ALA A 5 -27.52 -17.61 4.68
CA ALA A 5 -26.33 -16.84 4.36
C ALA A 5 -25.09 -17.59 4.88
N PRO A 6 -24.04 -17.77 4.06
CA PRO A 6 -22.87 -18.51 4.49
C PRO A 6 -22.26 -17.84 5.72
N ALA A 7 -21.91 -18.64 6.72
CA ALA A 7 -21.21 -18.15 7.91
C ALA A 7 -19.89 -17.48 7.47
N ARG A 8 -19.70 -16.22 7.87
CA ARG A 8 -18.51 -15.43 7.52
C ARG A 8 -17.52 -15.46 8.68
N SER A 9 -16.22 -15.45 8.37
CA SER A 9 -15.17 -15.39 9.38
C SER A 9 -15.37 -14.21 10.34
N TYR A 10 -15.00 -14.39 11.61
CA TYR A 10 -15.17 -13.39 12.68
C TYR A 10 -16.64 -13.00 12.94
N ASP A 11 -17.60 -13.87 12.61
CA ASP A 11 -19.05 -13.66 12.78
C ASP A 11 -19.54 -12.32 12.22
N ARG A 12 -18.90 -11.86 11.13
CA ARG A 12 -19.15 -10.54 10.55
C ARG A 12 -20.40 -10.51 9.65
N ALA A 13 -21.08 -9.37 9.62
CA ALA A 13 -22.13 -9.08 8.64
C ALA A 13 -21.58 -8.99 7.20
N SER A 14 -22.45 -8.99 6.19
CA SER A 14 -22.04 -8.95 4.78
C SER A 14 -21.29 -7.68 4.41
N ASP A 15 -21.70 -6.55 4.98
CA ASP A 15 -21.10 -5.22 4.91
C ASP A 15 -20.03 -4.97 5.99
N GLY A 16 -19.80 -5.95 6.88
CA GLY A 16 -18.83 -5.89 7.95
C GLY A 16 -17.39 -6.12 7.47
N LEU A 17 -16.50 -5.18 7.79
CA LEU A 17 -15.05 -5.37 7.65
C LEU A 17 -14.52 -6.41 8.64
N ARG A 18 -13.42 -7.07 8.27
CA ARG A 18 -12.61 -7.87 9.20
C ARG A 18 -12.03 -7.00 10.33
N PRO A 19 -11.58 -7.60 11.46
CA PRO A 19 -10.75 -6.90 12.43
C PRO A 19 -9.59 -6.18 11.73
N LYS A 20 -9.30 -4.94 12.11
CA LYS A 20 -8.34 -4.09 11.41
C LYS A 20 -7.53 -3.28 12.41
N ALA A 21 -6.24 -3.16 12.13
CA ALA A 21 -5.30 -2.39 12.92
C ALA A 21 -4.24 -1.79 11.99
N ILE A 22 -3.74 -0.61 12.33
CA ILE A 22 -2.60 0.01 11.68
C ILE A 22 -1.66 0.44 12.80
N GLU A 23 -0.42 -0.04 12.75
CA GLU A 23 0.66 0.38 13.63
C GLU A 23 1.58 1.34 12.85
N PRO A 24 1.46 2.67 13.05
CA PRO A 24 2.30 3.64 12.36
C PRO A 24 3.72 3.64 12.94
N GLY A 25 4.72 3.93 12.11
CA GLY A 25 6.13 3.99 12.52
C GLY A 25 6.78 2.62 12.77
N PHE A 26 6.22 1.54 12.23
CA PHE A 26 6.69 0.16 12.44
C PHE A 26 8.18 -0.03 12.08
N VAL A 27 8.59 0.44 10.90
CA VAL A 27 10.00 0.46 10.49
C VAL A 27 10.57 1.85 10.81
N ARG A 28 11.32 1.95 11.92
CA ARG A 28 11.84 3.23 12.44
C ARG A 28 12.85 3.92 11.53
N THR A 29 13.54 3.16 10.68
CA THR A 29 14.55 3.67 9.76
C THR A 29 13.97 4.21 8.45
N ALA A 30 12.72 3.87 8.12
CA ALA A 30 12.05 4.43 6.94
C ALA A 30 11.65 5.90 7.18
N THR A 31 11.52 6.69 6.11
CA THR A 31 11.03 8.07 6.22
C THR A 31 9.62 8.10 6.79
N GLY A 32 8.77 7.18 6.34
CA GLY A 32 7.48 6.85 6.95
C GLY A 32 7.19 5.35 6.82
N SER A 33 6.43 4.78 7.75
CA SER A 33 6.10 3.36 7.71
C SER A 33 4.82 3.02 8.48
N ALA A 34 4.20 1.90 8.13
CA ALA A 34 3.07 1.34 8.86
C ALA A 34 3.03 -0.18 8.71
N LEU A 35 2.63 -0.89 9.76
CA LEU A 35 2.18 -2.27 9.67
C LEU A 35 0.65 -2.29 9.68
N ILE A 36 0.03 -2.70 8.57
CA ILE A 36 -1.42 -2.82 8.47
C ILE A 36 -1.86 -4.28 8.60
N SER A 37 -2.92 -4.50 9.38
CA SER A 37 -3.58 -5.78 9.57
C SER A 37 -5.06 -5.67 9.17
N MET A 38 -5.54 -6.64 8.38
CA MET A 38 -6.95 -6.81 7.99
C MET A 38 -7.33 -8.30 8.12
N GLY A 39 -7.88 -8.68 9.27
CA GLY A 39 -7.94 -10.07 9.72
C GLY A 39 -6.51 -10.63 9.83
N GLU A 40 -6.28 -11.77 9.20
CA GLU A 40 -4.95 -12.40 9.14
C GLU A 40 -4.01 -11.80 8.08
N THR A 41 -4.51 -10.95 7.17
CA THR A 41 -3.64 -10.27 6.20
C THR A 41 -2.79 -9.22 6.90
N ARG A 42 -1.46 -9.34 6.79
CA ARG A 42 -0.47 -8.40 7.38
C ARG A 42 0.49 -7.90 6.32
N VAL A 43 0.64 -6.58 6.22
CA VAL A 43 1.50 -5.92 5.23
C VAL A 43 2.32 -4.83 5.90
N ILE A 44 3.65 -4.90 5.74
CA ILE A 44 4.52 -3.76 6.04
C ILE A 44 4.47 -2.82 4.85
N CYS A 45 4.19 -1.54 5.11
CA CYS A 45 4.23 -0.49 4.13
C CYS A 45 5.31 0.51 4.56
N THR A 46 6.28 0.79 3.70
CA THR A 46 7.31 1.84 3.92
C THR A 46 7.25 2.88 2.83
N ALA A 47 7.50 4.13 3.19
CA ALA A 47 7.71 5.23 2.28
C ALA A 47 9.14 5.74 2.46
N SER A 48 9.95 5.59 1.42
CA SER A 48 11.34 6.05 1.37
C SER A 48 11.44 7.23 0.42
N VAL A 49 11.92 8.37 0.92
CA VAL A 49 12.09 9.58 0.11
C VAL A 49 13.51 9.63 -0.42
N GLN A 50 13.66 9.84 -1.72
CA GLN A 50 14.94 10.09 -2.38
C GLN A 50 14.89 11.44 -3.09
N ASP A 51 15.99 12.19 -3.00
CA ASP A 51 16.17 13.40 -3.79
C ASP A 51 16.33 13.03 -5.27
N GLY A 52 15.69 13.83 -6.13
CA GLY A 52 15.64 13.58 -7.57
C GLY A 52 14.41 12.80 -8.02
N VAL A 53 14.26 12.74 -9.34
CA VAL A 53 13.09 12.18 -10.02
C VAL A 53 13.51 11.31 -11.19
N PRO A 54 12.63 10.44 -11.72
CA PRO A 54 12.90 9.71 -12.95
C PRO A 54 13.35 10.66 -14.07
N ARG A 55 14.28 10.20 -14.92
CA ARG A 55 14.92 11.03 -15.97
C ARG A 55 13.95 11.82 -16.85
N TRP A 56 12.77 11.27 -17.12
CA TRP A 56 11.74 11.91 -17.94
C TRP A 56 11.01 13.06 -17.24
N LEU A 57 11.21 13.24 -15.93
CA LEU A 57 10.59 14.26 -15.09
C LEU A 57 11.61 15.30 -14.56
N THR A 58 12.90 15.08 -14.76
CA THR A 58 13.97 15.98 -14.31
C THR A 58 13.82 17.38 -14.90
N GLY A 59 13.93 18.41 -14.06
CA GLY A 59 13.80 19.82 -14.44
C GLY A 59 12.35 20.30 -14.60
N SER A 60 11.36 19.46 -14.28
CA SER A 60 9.94 19.85 -14.34
C SER A 60 9.46 20.56 -13.06
N GLY A 61 10.24 20.52 -11.98
CA GLY A 61 9.83 21.02 -10.66
C GLY A 61 8.78 20.14 -9.97
N ARG A 62 8.48 18.96 -10.51
CA ARG A 62 7.44 18.05 -9.99
C ARG A 62 8.05 16.79 -9.40
N GLY A 63 7.49 16.32 -8.29
CA GLY A 63 7.86 15.06 -7.66
C GLY A 63 7.21 13.84 -8.29
N TRP A 64 7.54 12.68 -7.74
CA TRP A 64 6.99 11.41 -8.18
C TRP A 64 6.70 10.46 -7.02
N VAL A 65 5.67 9.63 -7.16
CA VAL A 65 5.40 8.53 -6.24
C VAL A 65 5.32 7.25 -7.05
N THR A 66 6.07 6.24 -6.64
CA THR A 66 6.05 4.89 -7.22
C THR A 66 5.87 3.85 -6.13
N ALA A 67 5.55 2.61 -6.51
CA ALA A 67 5.34 1.54 -5.54
C ALA A 67 5.95 0.21 -5.99
N GLU A 68 6.45 -0.51 -5.01
CA GLU A 68 6.89 -1.91 -5.12
C GLU A 68 6.01 -2.80 -4.25
N TYR A 69 5.79 -4.02 -4.68
CA TYR A 69 4.92 -4.97 -3.99
C TYR A 69 5.60 -6.32 -3.91
N GLY A 70 5.89 -6.74 -2.68
CA GLY A 70 6.52 -8.00 -2.35
C GLY A 70 5.55 -8.91 -1.63
N MET A 71 5.71 -10.22 -1.83
CA MET A 71 5.08 -11.23 -0.98
C MET A 71 6.18 -12.14 -0.46
N LEU A 72 6.25 -12.34 0.86
CA LEU A 72 7.16 -13.34 1.42
C LEU A 72 6.81 -14.72 0.85
N PRO A 73 7.81 -15.60 0.61
CA PRO A 73 7.55 -16.93 0.07
C PRO A 73 6.48 -17.72 0.82
N ALA A 74 6.46 -17.64 2.15
CA ALA A 74 5.50 -18.35 3.01
C ALA A 74 4.28 -17.49 3.38
N SER A 75 4.07 -16.34 2.73
CA SER A 75 2.91 -15.46 3.02
C SER A 75 1.58 -16.10 2.60
N THR A 76 1.63 -17.02 1.63
CA THR A 76 0.51 -17.84 1.19
C THR A 76 0.72 -19.27 1.72
N GLY A 77 -0.35 -19.98 2.06
CA GLY A 77 -0.26 -21.34 2.63
C GLY A 77 0.62 -22.32 1.83
N GLU A 78 0.75 -22.09 0.52
CA GLU A 78 1.78 -22.70 -0.32
C GLU A 78 2.95 -21.74 -0.58
N ARG A 79 4.17 -22.28 -0.59
CA ARG A 79 5.38 -21.48 -0.79
C ARG A 79 5.44 -20.89 -2.19
N LYS A 80 5.34 -19.55 -2.30
CA LYS A 80 5.61 -18.78 -3.52
C LYS A 80 7.12 -18.66 -3.78
N GLN A 81 7.57 -18.94 -5.00
CA GLN A 81 8.95 -18.67 -5.40
C GLN A 81 9.19 -17.15 -5.54
N ARG A 82 10.36 -16.67 -5.10
CA ARG A 82 10.73 -15.25 -5.25
C ARG A 82 10.86 -14.88 -6.73
N ASP A 83 10.44 -13.66 -7.06
CA ASP A 83 10.46 -13.15 -8.44
C ASP A 83 11.90 -13.08 -8.98
N ILE A 84 12.88 -12.76 -8.13
CA ILE A 84 14.31 -12.79 -8.50
C ILE A 84 14.78 -14.17 -8.97
N SER A 85 14.32 -15.25 -8.32
CA SER A 85 14.67 -16.62 -8.69
C SER A 85 14.05 -17.05 -10.03
N ARG A 86 12.99 -16.35 -10.47
CA ARG A 86 12.36 -16.55 -11.78
C ARG A 86 13.00 -15.68 -12.88
N GLY A 87 13.91 -14.77 -12.53
CA GLY A 87 14.54 -13.83 -13.46
C GLY A 87 13.59 -12.76 -14.03
N ARG A 88 12.33 -12.73 -13.60
CA ARG A 88 11.32 -11.76 -14.02
C ARG A 88 10.25 -11.55 -12.96
N LEU A 89 9.69 -10.35 -12.91
CA LEU A 89 8.54 -10.04 -12.06
C LEU A 89 7.29 -10.76 -12.55
N ASP A 90 6.45 -11.14 -11.59
CA ASP A 90 5.14 -11.72 -11.90
C ASP A 90 4.19 -10.67 -12.49
N GLY A 91 3.35 -11.07 -13.46
CA GLY A 91 2.36 -10.16 -14.03
C GLY A 91 1.40 -9.56 -12.99
N ARG A 92 1.01 -10.36 -11.98
CA ARG A 92 0.16 -9.90 -10.87
C ARG A 92 0.91 -8.93 -9.96
N THR A 93 2.19 -9.17 -9.68
CA THR A 93 3.04 -8.24 -8.93
C THR A 93 3.08 -6.88 -9.64
N VAL A 94 3.35 -6.88 -10.96
CA VAL A 94 3.39 -5.64 -11.77
C VAL A 94 2.04 -4.92 -11.80
N GLU A 95 0.93 -5.65 -11.93
CA GLU A 95 -0.43 -5.07 -11.85
C GLU A 95 -0.65 -4.34 -10.52
N ILE A 96 -0.33 -5.01 -9.40
CA ILE A 96 -0.55 -4.47 -8.05
C ILE A 96 0.36 -3.27 -7.78
N GLN A 97 1.64 -3.31 -8.17
CA GLN A 97 2.54 -2.16 -8.08
C GLN A 97 1.97 -0.93 -8.80
N ARG A 98 1.50 -1.13 -10.03
CA ARG A 98 0.89 -0.05 -10.82
C ARG A 98 -0.40 0.45 -10.18
N LEU A 99 -1.20 -0.44 -9.59
CA LEU A 99 -2.42 -0.08 -8.87
C LEU A 99 -2.11 0.79 -7.64
N ILE A 100 -1.22 0.34 -6.76
CA ILE A 100 -0.82 1.08 -5.54
C ILE A 100 -0.29 2.46 -5.93
N GLY A 101 0.67 2.51 -6.86
CA GLY A 101 1.25 3.78 -7.32
C GLY A 101 0.19 4.72 -7.90
N ARG A 102 -0.76 4.24 -8.72
CA ARG A 102 -1.83 5.08 -9.25
C ARG A 102 -2.78 5.58 -8.17
N SER A 103 -3.16 4.73 -7.22
CA SER A 103 -4.04 5.09 -6.12
C SER A 103 -3.45 6.21 -5.27
N LEU A 104 -2.19 6.09 -4.86
CA LEU A 104 -1.52 7.09 -4.03
C LEU A 104 -1.29 8.40 -4.79
N ARG A 105 -0.88 8.33 -6.06
CA ARG A 105 -0.71 9.53 -6.90
C ARG A 105 -2.00 10.32 -7.09
N GLY A 106 -3.17 9.73 -6.90
CA GLY A 106 -4.46 10.41 -6.99
C GLY A 106 -4.69 11.49 -5.92
N VAL A 107 -3.90 11.49 -4.85
CA VAL A 107 -4.03 12.42 -3.72
C VAL A 107 -2.75 13.22 -3.44
N VAL A 108 -1.87 13.36 -4.44
CA VAL A 108 -0.57 14.05 -4.31
C VAL A 108 -0.51 15.26 -5.23
N ASP A 109 -0.22 16.43 -4.65
CA ASP A 109 0.28 17.59 -5.38
C ASP A 109 1.79 17.42 -5.62
N PHE A 110 2.13 17.07 -6.86
CA PHE A 110 3.52 16.87 -7.26
C PHE A 110 4.34 18.17 -7.30
N GLY A 111 3.71 19.33 -7.47
CA GLY A 111 4.41 20.61 -7.40
C GLY A 111 4.85 20.89 -5.96
N ALA A 112 3.94 20.70 -5.01
CA ALA A 112 4.25 20.85 -3.58
C ALA A 112 5.31 19.84 -3.09
N LEU A 113 5.33 18.62 -3.64
CA LEU A 113 6.34 17.60 -3.29
C LEU A 113 7.77 18.00 -3.71
N GLY A 114 7.90 18.82 -4.75
CA GLY A 114 9.18 19.18 -5.37
C GLY A 114 9.88 17.98 -6.03
N GLU A 115 11.09 18.15 -6.56
CA GLU A 115 11.82 17.10 -7.29
C GLU A 115 12.38 16.00 -6.37
N ARG A 116 11.46 15.21 -5.81
CA ARG A 116 11.71 14.05 -4.96
C ARG A 116 10.88 12.89 -5.43
N THR A 117 11.42 11.69 -5.23
CA THR A 117 10.70 10.45 -5.48
C THR A 117 10.39 9.78 -4.16
N VAL A 118 9.11 9.46 -3.93
CA VAL A 118 8.71 8.59 -2.83
C VAL A 118 8.51 7.19 -3.37
N TYR A 119 9.30 6.26 -2.86
CA TYR A 119 9.16 4.82 -3.08
C TYR A 119 8.28 4.25 -1.98
N VAL A 120 7.13 3.70 -2.36
CA VAL A 120 6.21 3.04 -1.43
C VAL A 120 6.31 1.53 -1.58
N ASP A 121 7.03 0.90 -0.67
CA ASP A 121 7.25 -0.55 -0.68
C ASP A 121 6.18 -1.21 0.20
N CYS A 122 5.54 -2.25 -0.35
CA CYS A 122 4.48 -2.98 0.31
C CYS A 122 4.84 -4.47 0.38
N ASP A 123 5.32 -4.92 1.53
CA ASP A 123 5.75 -6.29 1.76
C ASP A 123 4.71 -7.07 2.56
N VAL A 124 4.11 -8.06 1.90
CA VAL A 124 3.11 -8.94 2.53
C VAL A 124 3.81 -10.00 3.37
N LEU A 125 3.56 -9.94 4.68
CA LEU A 125 4.05 -10.93 5.64
C LEU A 125 3.15 -12.17 5.68
N GLN A 126 1.84 -11.95 5.69
CA GLN A 126 0.82 -12.99 5.76
C GLN A 126 -0.37 -12.57 4.87
N ALA A 127 -0.88 -13.50 4.08
CA ALA A 127 -1.94 -13.25 3.11
C ALA A 127 -3.16 -14.13 3.39
N ASP A 128 -4.27 -13.49 3.71
CA ASP A 128 -5.61 -14.07 3.83
C ASP A 128 -6.60 -13.26 2.99
N GLY A 129 -6.21 -12.93 1.75
CA GLY A 129 -7.02 -12.11 0.85
C GLY A 129 -7.05 -10.60 1.17
N GLY A 130 -7.30 -9.80 0.13
CA GLY A 130 -7.35 -8.34 0.23
C GLY A 130 -5.98 -7.65 0.37
N THR A 131 -4.87 -8.35 0.13
CA THR A 131 -3.51 -7.80 0.32
C THR A 131 -3.27 -6.50 -0.45
N ARG A 132 -3.70 -6.42 -1.72
CA ARG A 132 -3.58 -5.20 -2.54
C ARG A 132 -4.30 -4.00 -1.95
N CYS A 133 -5.47 -4.22 -1.32
CA CYS A 133 -6.27 -3.17 -0.69
C CYS A 133 -5.64 -2.73 0.64
N ALA A 134 -5.12 -3.69 1.41
CA ALA A 134 -4.34 -3.41 2.61
C ALA A 134 -3.08 -2.58 2.25
N SER A 135 -2.36 -2.93 1.19
CA SER A 135 -1.19 -2.19 0.71
C SER A 135 -1.49 -0.74 0.33
N ILE A 136 -2.63 -0.45 -0.32
CA ILE A 136 -3.02 0.93 -0.62
C ILE A 136 -3.29 1.71 0.68
N THR A 137 -4.07 1.13 1.58
CA THR A 137 -4.47 1.78 2.84
C THR A 137 -3.26 2.01 3.76
N GLY A 138 -2.38 1.01 3.93
CA GLY A 138 -1.15 1.15 4.72
C GLY A 138 -0.10 2.03 4.05
N GLY A 139 0.01 1.96 2.71
CA GLY A 139 0.89 2.80 1.92
C GLY A 139 0.54 4.29 2.02
N MET A 140 -0.76 4.62 2.12
CA MET A 140 -1.21 5.98 2.37
C MET A 140 -0.71 6.51 3.72
N VAL A 141 -0.82 5.71 4.79
CA VAL A 141 -0.32 6.09 6.12
C VAL A 141 1.21 6.25 6.12
N ALA A 142 1.93 5.34 5.46
CA ALA A 142 3.39 5.45 5.33
C ALA A 142 3.79 6.73 4.57
N LEU A 143 3.09 7.06 3.48
CA LEU A 143 3.31 8.26 2.69
C LEU A 143 3.04 9.54 3.51
N GLU A 144 1.94 9.57 4.27
CA GLU A 144 1.59 10.69 5.14
C GLU A 144 2.65 10.95 6.20
N LEU A 145 3.13 9.89 6.86
CA LEU A 145 4.22 10.01 7.83
C LEU A 145 5.53 10.50 7.18
N ALA A 146 5.84 10.04 5.96
CA ALA A 146 7.02 10.52 5.25
C ALA A 146 6.91 12.01 4.92
N CYS A 147 5.76 12.47 4.43
CA CYS A 147 5.52 13.89 4.18
C CYS A 147 5.58 14.72 5.46
N ALA A 148 4.96 14.24 6.56
CA ALA A 148 5.01 14.92 7.86
C ALA A 148 6.44 15.06 8.37
N ARG A 149 7.27 14.01 8.21
CA ARG A 149 8.68 14.06 8.55
C ARG A 149 9.44 15.10 7.73
N LEU A 150 9.26 15.12 6.41
CA LEU A 150 9.88 16.14 5.55
C LEU A 150 9.50 17.57 5.93
N ILE A 151 8.26 17.80 6.36
CA ILE A 151 7.82 19.11 6.87
C ILE A 151 8.55 19.44 8.17
N SER A 152 8.62 18.49 9.11
CA SER A 152 9.30 18.69 10.40
C SER A 152 10.80 18.98 10.26
N GLU A 153 11.42 18.43 9.20
CA GLU A 153 12.82 18.64 8.84
C GLU A 153 13.02 19.92 7.99
N GLY A 154 11.95 20.65 7.65
CA GLY A 154 11.99 21.86 6.83
C GLY A 154 12.22 21.63 5.34
N ALA A 155 12.23 20.37 4.88
CA ALA A 155 12.43 20.00 3.48
C ALA A 155 11.18 20.28 2.61
N LEU A 156 9.99 20.32 3.23
CA LEU A 156 8.73 20.74 2.63
C LEU A 156 8.12 21.87 3.43
N ALA A 157 7.56 22.87 2.75
CA ALA A 157 6.89 24.01 3.39
C ALA A 157 5.51 23.64 3.97
N HIS A 158 4.80 22.70 3.34
CA HIS A 158 3.49 22.21 3.73
C HIS A 158 3.27 20.79 3.19
N SER A 159 2.18 20.14 3.62
CA SER A 159 1.84 18.80 3.14
C SER A 159 1.51 18.82 1.64
N PRO A 160 2.14 17.96 0.82
CA PRO A 160 1.80 17.81 -0.59
C PRO A 160 0.58 16.89 -0.79
N LEU A 161 -0.03 16.39 0.28
CA LEU A 161 -1.19 15.51 0.20
C LEU A 161 -2.47 16.33 0.13
N THR A 162 -3.25 16.11 -0.94
CA THR A 162 -4.52 16.82 -1.20
C THR A 162 -5.74 16.10 -0.60
N GLY A 163 -5.54 14.90 -0.07
CA GLY A 163 -6.56 14.09 0.58
C GLY A 163 -6.00 12.75 1.03
N THR A 164 -6.89 11.83 1.37
CA THR A 164 -6.55 10.46 1.81
C THR A 164 -7.15 9.43 0.87
N VAL A 165 -6.46 8.31 0.67
CA VAL A 165 -7.00 7.15 -0.05
C VAL A 165 -6.95 5.90 0.82
N ALA A 166 -8.01 5.10 0.76
CA ALA A 166 -8.09 3.77 1.33
C ALA A 166 -8.74 2.83 0.33
N ALA A 167 -8.53 1.53 0.47
CA ALA A 167 -9.10 0.53 -0.42
C ALA A 167 -9.66 -0.67 0.35
N VAL A 168 -10.73 -1.25 -0.18
CA VAL A 168 -11.36 -2.48 0.31
C VAL A 168 -11.77 -3.35 -0.88
N SER A 169 -11.74 -4.66 -0.71
CA SER A 169 -12.29 -5.62 -1.67
C SER A 169 -13.74 -5.94 -1.35
N CYS A 170 -14.58 -6.07 -2.37
CA CYS A 170 -15.92 -6.64 -2.29
C CYS A 170 -16.06 -7.77 -3.32
N GLY A 171 -17.10 -8.58 -3.20
CA GLY A 171 -17.36 -9.68 -4.11
C GLY A 171 -18.76 -10.25 -3.91
N ILE A 172 -19.16 -11.16 -4.80
CA ILE A 172 -20.38 -11.96 -4.67
C ILE A 172 -19.92 -13.40 -4.44
N VAL A 173 -20.40 -14.03 -3.38
CA VAL A 173 -20.09 -15.41 -2.99
C VAL A 173 -21.40 -16.20 -2.96
N ASP A 174 -21.48 -17.27 -3.74
CA ASP A 174 -22.68 -18.12 -3.86
C ASP A 174 -23.96 -17.33 -4.18
N GLY A 175 -23.83 -16.29 -5.01
CA GLY A 175 -24.94 -15.41 -5.41
C GLY A 175 -25.32 -14.34 -4.38
N VAL A 176 -24.58 -14.25 -3.27
CA VAL A 176 -24.82 -13.27 -2.18
C VAL A 176 -23.65 -12.27 -2.10
N PRO A 177 -23.90 -10.95 -2.09
CA PRO A 177 -22.88 -9.92 -1.82
C PRO A 177 -22.21 -10.09 -0.45
#